data_AF-A0A349DI77-F1
#
_entry.id   AF-A0A349DI77-F1
#
_cell.length_a   1.000
_cell.length_b   1.000
_cell.length_c   1.000
_cell.angle_alpha   90.00
_cell.angle_beta   90.00
_cell.angle_gamma   90.00
#
_symmetry.space_group_name_H-M   'P 1'
#
loop_
_entity.id
_entity.type
_entity.pdbx_description
1 polymer ?
#
loop_
_entity_poly.entity_id
_entity_poly.type
_entity_poly.pdbx_seq_one_letter_code
_entity_poly.pdbx_strand_id
1 'polypeptide(L)'
;MIRRLLPVFLLLVTFTFAAQAQKKTPEQRSAKKAANITKYVNSKITAGTKVSAAQTAKIKEAYLTFYNDQKALRTRRKEFKTKFQAFKVKASKPVSKEEKAKLQEERKTLVAEKKAMAKERKEMVSRREEAIAGSLDATQQGHFKAMRAEQAAKRKAKKSQK
;
A
#
# COMPACT_ATOMS: atom_id res chain seq x y z
N MET A 1 4.65 -61.42 16.00
CA MET A 1 5.59 -60.50 15.33
C MET A 1 4.80 -59.45 14.56
N ILE A 2 4.52 -58.27 15.13
CA ILE A 2 4.09 -57.09 14.35
C ILE A 2 4.92 -55.92 14.88
N ARG A 3 6.17 -55.93 14.45
CA ARG A 3 7.17 -54.87 14.63
C ARG A 3 7.07 -54.01 13.37
N ARG A 4 7.03 -52.69 13.55
CA ARG A 4 7.35 -51.63 12.56
C ARG A 4 6.24 -51.22 11.59
N LEU A 5 5.36 -50.31 12.02
CA LEU A 5 4.62 -49.41 11.12
C LEU A 5 4.52 -47.99 11.71
N LEU A 6 5.53 -47.57 12.48
CA LEU A 6 5.52 -46.29 13.21
C LEU A 6 6.55 -45.21 12.78
N PRO A 7 7.24 -45.25 11.62
CA PRO A 7 8.05 -44.09 11.22
C PRO A 7 7.55 -43.33 9.99
N VAL A 8 6.48 -43.77 9.31
CA VAL A 8 6.02 -43.08 8.07
C VAL A 8 4.94 -42.04 8.33
N PHE A 9 4.07 -42.27 9.33
CA PHE A 9 3.00 -41.33 9.65
C PHE A 9 3.49 -40.08 10.41
N LEU A 10 4.64 -40.14 11.06
CA LEU A 10 5.19 -38.99 11.79
C LEU A 10 5.99 -38.02 10.89
N LEU A 11 6.42 -38.48 9.71
CA LEU A 11 7.16 -37.67 8.72
C LEU A 11 6.25 -36.92 7.74
N LEU A 12 4.98 -37.34 7.62
CA LEU A 12 4.02 -36.71 6.71
C LEU A 12 3.22 -35.56 7.35
N VAL A 13 3.23 -35.44 8.68
CA VAL A 13 2.48 -34.39 9.41
C VAL A 13 3.31 -33.10 9.58
N THR A 14 4.61 -33.11 9.33
CA THR A 14 5.45 -31.91 9.42
C THR A 14 5.54 -31.09 8.12
N PHE A 15 5.01 -31.60 6.99
CA PHE A 15 5.09 -30.92 5.69
C PHE A 15 3.81 -30.18 5.25
N THR A 16 2.76 -30.14 6.06
CA THR A 16 1.47 -29.51 5.70
C THR A 16 1.26 -28.10 6.26
N PHE A 17 2.32 -27.40 6.72
CA PHE A 17 2.22 -26.04 7.28
C PHE A 17 2.98 -24.92 6.54
N ALA A 18 3.61 -25.19 5.39
CA ALA A 18 4.46 -24.19 4.72
C ALA A 18 4.04 -23.79 3.28
N ALA A 19 2.77 -23.99 2.89
CA ALA A 19 2.26 -23.52 1.60
C ALA A 19 1.21 -22.40 1.74
N GLN A 20 1.18 -21.68 2.87
CA GLN A 20 0.57 -20.35 2.85
C GLN A 20 1.47 -19.46 2.00
N ALA A 21 1.05 -19.15 0.77
CA ALA A 21 1.70 -18.19 -0.11
C ALA A 21 2.10 -16.94 0.69
N GLN A 22 3.38 -16.89 1.10
CA GLN A 22 3.86 -15.94 2.08
C GLN A 22 3.65 -14.55 1.49
N LYS A 23 2.75 -13.75 2.10
CA LYS A 23 2.43 -12.42 1.60
C LYS A 23 3.74 -11.63 1.58
N LYS A 24 4.17 -11.22 0.37
CA LYS A 24 5.45 -10.54 0.17
C LYS A 24 5.62 -9.39 1.15
N THR A 25 6.77 -9.37 1.83
CA THR A 25 7.09 -8.33 2.82
C THR A 25 7.15 -6.94 2.15
N PRO A 26 6.96 -5.84 2.90
CA PRO A 26 7.13 -4.48 2.38
C PRO A 26 8.48 -4.28 1.68
N GLU A 27 9.52 -4.92 2.19
CA GLU A 27 10.88 -4.92 1.63
C GLU A 27 10.96 -5.64 0.29
N GLN A 28 10.41 -6.84 0.18
CA GLN A 28 10.38 -7.58 -1.08
C GLN A 28 9.55 -6.84 -2.15
N ARG A 29 8.45 -6.20 -1.73
CA ARG A 29 7.58 -5.43 -2.63
C ARG A 29 8.23 -4.13 -3.08
N SER A 30 8.96 -3.44 -2.20
CA SER A 30 9.68 -2.20 -2.55
C SER A 30 10.86 -2.51 -3.46
N ALA A 31 11.64 -3.55 -3.16
CA ALA A 31 12.73 -4.00 -4.03
C ALA A 31 12.24 -4.35 -5.45
N LYS A 32 11.16 -5.13 -5.56
CA LYS A 32 10.57 -5.45 -6.87
C LYS A 32 10.09 -4.20 -7.62
N LYS A 33 9.52 -3.22 -6.91
CA LYS A 33 9.08 -1.96 -7.54
C LYS A 33 10.26 -1.13 -8.02
N ALA A 34 11.30 -0.97 -7.21
CA ALA A 34 12.51 -0.26 -7.58
C ALA A 34 13.15 -0.91 -8.82
N ALA A 35 13.37 -2.22 -8.80
CA ALA A 35 13.94 -2.96 -9.93
C ALA A 35 13.14 -2.78 -11.23
N ASN A 36 11.80 -2.85 -11.18
CA ASN A 36 10.97 -2.64 -12.36
C ASN A 36 11.06 -1.21 -12.91
N ILE A 37 11.16 -0.21 -12.03
CA ILE A 37 11.28 1.19 -12.43
C ILE A 37 12.64 1.41 -13.06
N THR A 38 13.72 1.00 -12.40
CA THR A 38 15.09 1.04 -12.92
C THR A 38 15.17 0.38 -14.28
N LYS A 39 14.61 -0.83 -14.43
CA LYS A 39 14.57 -1.55 -15.72
C LYS A 39 13.86 -0.74 -16.81
N TYR A 40 12.68 -0.19 -16.50
CA TYR A 40 11.92 0.59 -17.47
C TYR A 40 12.69 1.85 -17.88
N VAL A 41 13.16 2.64 -16.92
CA VAL A 41 13.87 3.90 -17.19
C VAL A 41 15.14 3.61 -18.00
N ASN A 42 15.94 2.62 -17.59
CA ASN A 42 17.15 2.23 -18.31
C ASN A 42 16.87 1.68 -19.72
N SER A 43 15.70 1.07 -19.96
CA SER A 43 15.31 0.64 -21.32
C SER A 43 14.93 1.79 -22.25
N LYS A 44 14.68 3.00 -21.72
CA LYS A 44 14.29 4.18 -22.49
C LYS A 44 15.43 5.17 -22.71
N ILE A 45 16.51 5.05 -21.94
CA ILE A 45 17.72 5.86 -22.10
C ILE A 45 18.56 5.26 -23.24
N THR A 46 18.66 5.98 -24.35
CA THR A 46 19.48 5.61 -25.52
C THR A 46 20.88 6.23 -25.48
N ALA A 47 21.00 7.42 -24.87
CA ALA A 47 22.27 8.11 -24.62
C ALA A 47 22.24 8.73 -23.21
N GLY A 48 23.37 8.68 -22.50
CA GLY A 48 23.51 9.23 -21.14
C GLY A 48 23.50 8.19 -20.02
N THR A 49 23.49 8.69 -18.79
CA THR A 49 23.70 7.88 -17.58
C THR A 49 22.45 7.08 -17.20
N LYS A 50 22.61 5.76 -17.14
CA LYS A 50 21.57 4.86 -16.62
C LYS A 50 21.38 5.06 -15.12
N VAL A 51 20.18 4.71 -14.63
CA VAL A 51 19.86 4.72 -13.20
C VAL A 51 20.83 3.80 -12.47
N SER A 52 21.59 4.38 -11.54
CA SER A 52 22.62 3.68 -10.78
C SER A 52 22.04 2.80 -9.67
N ALA A 53 22.88 1.96 -9.07
CA ALA A 53 22.49 1.16 -7.90
C ALA A 53 22.09 2.05 -6.71
N ALA A 54 22.83 3.15 -6.48
CA ALA A 54 22.53 4.10 -5.41
C ALA A 54 21.17 4.80 -5.62
N GLN A 55 20.88 5.21 -6.86
CA GLN A 55 19.56 5.78 -7.20
C GLN A 55 18.45 4.74 -7.04
N THR A 56 18.71 3.48 -7.43
CA THR A 56 17.76 2.37 -7.24
C THR A 56 17.48 2.09 -5.76
N ALA A 57 18.49 2.21 -4.88
CA ALA A 57 18.31 2.09 -3.44
C ALA A 57 17.39 3.20 -2.89
N LYS A 58 17.58 4.46 -3.31
CA LYS A 58 16.68 5.57 -2.94
C LYS A 58 15.24 5.34 -3.41
N ILE A 59 15.04 4.77 -4.61
CA ILE A 59 13.70 4.38 -5.09
C ILE A 59 13.09 3.30 -4.20
N LYS A 60 13.89 2.30 -3.78
CA LYS A 60 13.45 1.24 -2.87
C LYS A 60 13.02 1.83 -1.53
N GLU A 61 13.81 2.72 -0.94
CA GLU A 61 13.51 3.40 0.32
C GLU A 61 12.19 4.19 0.24
N ALA A 62 11.99 4.98 -0.83
CA ALA A 62 10.74 5.71 -1.04
C ALA A 62 9.51 4.77 -1.08
N TYR A 63 9.63 3.59 -1.69
CA TYR A 63 8.57 2.59 -1.67
C TYR A 63 8.40 1.88 -0.34
N LEU A 64 9.49 1.64 0.40
CA LEU A 64 9.45 1.02 1.71
C LEU A 64 8.67 1.90 2.68
N THR A 65 9.02 3.19 2.78
CA THR A 65 8.29 4.19 3.57
C THR A 65 6.82 4.25 3.14
N PHE A 66 6.54 4.31 1.83
CA PHE A 66 5.15 4.30 1.34
C PHE A 66 4.36 3.06 1.78
N TYR A 67 4.96 1.87 1.78
CA TYR A 67 4.27 0.66 2.21
C TYR A 67 4.07 0.58 3.72
N ASN A 68 5.00 1.12 4.51
CA ASN A 68 4.87 1.22 5.96
C ASN A 68 3.75 2.21 6.32
N ASP A 69 3.75 3.41 5.74
CA ASP A 69 2.68 4.39 5.96
C ASP A 69 1.32 3.82 5.50
N GLN A 70 1.29 3.13 4.36
CA GLN A 70 0.08 2.47 3.87
C GLN A 70 -0.43 1.38 4.83
N LYS A 71 0.47 0.66 5.51
CA LYS A 71 0.10 -0.33 6.53
C LYS A 71 -0.53 0.38 7.73
N ALA A 72 0.09 1.44 8.23
CA ALA A 72 -0.45 2.24 9.34
C ALA A 72 -1.83 2.83 9.01
N LEU A 73 -2.00 3.42 7.82
CA LEU A 73 -3.29 3.96 7.37
C LEU A 73 -4.37 2.87 7.26
N ARG A 74 -4.01 1.65 6.84
CA ARG A 74 -4.97 0.54 6.79
C ARG A 74 -5.45 0.16 8.18
N THR A 75 -4.57 0.16 9.18
CA THR A 75 -4.95 -0.10 10.57
C THR A 75 -5.91 0.98 11.08
N ARG A 76 -5.56 2.26 10.92
CA ARG A 76 -6.43 3.39 11.30
C ARG A 76 -7.80 3.34 10.60
N ARG A 77 -7.84 2.94 9.33
CA ARG A 77 -9.12 2.78 8.61
C ARG A 77 -9.99 1.66 9.17
N LYS A 78 -9.40 0.59 9.70
CA LYS A 78 -10.16 -0.48 10.36
C LYS A 78 -10.75 0.02 11.66
N GLU A 79 -9.94 0.70 12.48
CA GLU A 79 -10.39 1.31 13.73
C GLU A 79 -11.48 2.35 13.49
N PHE A 80 -11.30 3.24 12.51
CA PHE A 80 -12.31 4.18 12.08
C PHE A 80 -13.61 3.49 11.66
N LYS A 81 -13.52 2.39 10.91
CA LYS A 81 -14.71 1.62 10.51
C LYS A 81 -15.45 1.11 11.74
N THR A 82 -14.74 0.59 12.74
CA THR A 82 -15.34 0.15 14.01
C THR A 82 -16.02 1.31 14.74
N LYS A 83 -15.33 2.44 14.92
CA LYS A 83 -15.90 3.66 15.53
C LYS A 83 -17.15 4.15 14.79
N PHE A 84 -17.09 4.17 13.47
CA PHE A 84 -18.21 4.61 12.64
C PHE A 84 -19.42 3.67 12.75
N GLN A 85 -19.21 2.35 12.85
CA GLN A 85 -20.31 1.42 13.08
C GLN A 85 -20.91 1.57 14.48
N ALA A 86 -20.07 1.74 15.51
CA ALA A 86 -20.55 2.02 16.86
C ALA A 86 -21.38 3.30 16.92
N PHE A 87 -20.91 4.37 16.26
CA PHE A 87 -21.67 5.61 16.10
C PHE A 87 -23.02 5.37 15.41
N LYS A 88 -23.06 4.58 14.33
CA LYS A 88 -24.33 4.26 13.64
C LYS A 88 -25.34 3.56 14.56
N VAL A 89 -24.89 2.59 15.36
CA VAL A 89 -25.74 1.86 16.33
C VAL A 89 -26.23 2.79 17.44
N LYS A 90 -25.37 3.71 17.91
CA LYS A 90 -25.74 4.70 18.92
C LYS A 90 -26.77 5.71 18.36
N ALA A 91 -26.56 6.17 17.13
CA ALA A 91 -27.42 7.13 16.46
C ALA A 91 -28.76 6.57 15.96
N SER A 92 -28.93 5.24 15.91
CA SER A 92 -30.21 4.61 15.55
C SER A 92 -31.19 4.50 16.71
N LYS A 93 -30.77 4.79 17.95
CA LYS A 93 -31.64 4.74 19.13
C LYS A 93 -32.35 6.08 19.33
N PRO A 94 -33.57 6.09 19.91
CA PRO A 94 -34.18 7.33 20.39
C PRO A 94 -33.27 7.94 21.47
N VAL A 95 -33.04 9.24 21.36
CA VAL A 95 -32.09 9.99 22.19
C VAL A 95 -32.68 11.35 22.57
N SER A 96 -32.25 11.90 23.70
CA SER A 96 -32.68 13.22 24.16
C SER A 96 -32.15 14.34 23.25
N LYS A 97 -32.69 15.55 23.38
CA LYS A 97 -32.24 16.72 22.60
C LYS A 97 -30.75 17.03 22.84
N GLU A 98 -30.27 16.85 24.06
CA GLU A 98 -28.86 17.05 24.44
C GLU A 98 -27.94 15.98 23.84
N GLU A 99 -28.37 14.72 23.87
CA GLU A 99 -27.65 13.61 23.26
C GLU A 99 -27.60 13.74 21.73
N LYS A 100 -28.66 14.27 21.12
CA LYS A 100 -28.69 14.58 19.68
C LYS A 100 -27.62 15.60 19.30
N ALA A 101 -27.41 16.64 20.11
CA ALA A 101 -26.32 17.60 19.89
C ALA A 101 -24.94 16.94 20.00
N LYS A 102 -24.72 16.09 21.02
CA LYS A 102 -23.48 15.32 21.18
C LYS A 102 -23.21 14.40 19.98
N LEU A 103 -24.24 13.72 19.46
CA LEU A 103 -24.11 12.88 18.26
C LEU A 103 -23.78 13.68 16.99
N GLN A 104 -24.28 14.91 16.87
CA GLN A 104 -23.91 15.77 15.74
C GLN A 104 -22.43 16.15 15.78
N GLU A 105 -21.90 16.51 16.95
CA GLU A 105 -20.47 16.79 17.13
C GLU A 105 -19.58 15.55 16.90
N GLU A 106 -20.01 14.38 17.39
CA GLU A 106 -19.34 13.10 17.14
C GLU A 106 -19.29 12.79 15.63
N ARG A 107 -20.40 13.04 14.91
CA ARG A 107 -20.47 12.88 13.44
C ARG A 107 -19.52 13.82 12.72
N LYS A 108 -19.44 15.10 13.11
CA LYS A 108 -18.53 16.08 12.52
C LYS A 108 -17.07 15.61 12.67
N THR A 109 -16.71 15.13 13.86
CA THR A 109 -15.39 14.58 14.15
C THR A 109 -15.07 13.37 13.26
N LEU A 110 -15.98 12.42 13.13
CA LEU A 110 -15.78 11.24 12.26
C LEU A 110 -15.66 11.63 10.77
N VAL A 111 -16.43 12.61 10.31
CA VAL A 111 -16.31 13.12 8.94
C VAL A 111 -14.95 13.80 8.72
N ALA A 112 -14.48 14.58 9.68
CA ALA A 112 -13.17 15.21 9.64
C ALA A 112 -12.04 14.17 9.60
N GLU A 113 -12.10 13.14 10.46
CA GLU A 113 -11.13 12.04 10.48
C GLU A 113 -11.10 11.28 9.14
N LYS A 114 -12.28 11.01 8.56
CA LYS A 114 -12.37 10.39 7.23
C LYS A 114 -11.73 11.24 6.14
N LYS A 115 -11.96 12.56 6.15
CA LYS A 115 -11.34 13.51 5.20
C LYS A 115 -9.83 13.57 5.41
N ALA A 116 -9.35 13.61 6.65
CA ALA A 116 -7.93 13.59 6.98
C ALA A 116 -7.23 12.33 6.45
N MET A 117 -7.79 11.14 6.69
CA MET A 117 -7.25 9.87 6.14
C MET A 117 -7.28 9.80 4.60
N ALA A 118 -8.18 10.52 3.95
CA ALA A 118 -8.21 10.63 2.49
C ALA A 118 -7.12 11.57 1.97
N LYS A 119 -6.89 12.69 2.67
CA LYS A 119 -5.82 13.66 2.41
C LYS A 119 -4.44 13.01 2.59
N GLU A 120 -4.21 12.36 3.73
CA GLU A 120 -2.99 11.61 4.05
C GLU A 120 -2.65 10.59 2.96
N ARG A 121 -3.66 9.89 2.40
CA ARG A 121 -3.44 8.96 1.29
C ARG A 121 -2.90 9.64 0.03
N LYS A 122 -3.39 10.83 -0.31
CA LYS A 122 -2.91 11.59 -1.47
C LYS A 122 -1.49 12.11 -1.22
N GLU A 123 -1.24 12.60 -0.02
CA GLU A 123 0.08 13.10 0.40
C GLU A 123 1.13 11.99 0.39
N MET A 124 0.85 10.81 0.94
CA MET A 124 1.76 9.66 0.89
C MET A 124 2.15 9.29 -0.55
N VAL A 125 1.22 9.36 -1.49
CA VAL A 125 1.52 9.09 -2.90
C VAL A 125 2.42 10.18 -3.47
N SER A 126 2.11 11.44 -3.20
CA SER A 126 2.87 12.60 -3.69
C SER A 126 4.30 12.59 -3.15
N ARG A 127 4.48 12.43 -1.83
CA ARG A 127 5.78 12.28 -1.17
C ARG A 127 6.64 11.18 -1.80
N ARG A 128 6.04 10.03 -2.14
CA ARG A 128 6.76 8.95 -2.81
C ARG A 128 7.19 9.34 -4.22
N GLU A 129 6.30 9.95 -5.01
CA GLU A 129 6.65 10.37 -6.38
C GLU A 129 7.75 11.43 -6.37
N GLU A 130 7.67 12.39 -5.45
CA GLU A 130 8.67 13.45 -5.25
C GLU A 130 10.02 12.88 -4.81
N ALA A 131 10.02 11.97 -3.83
CA ALA A 131 11.25 11.31 -3.36
C ALA A 131 11.94 10.50 -4.48
N ILE A 132 11.16 9.84 -5.35
CA ILE A 132 11.70 9.12 -6.51
C ILE A 132 12.20 10.10 -7.57
N ALA A 133 11.45 11.17 -7.87
CA ALA A 133 11.89 12.14 -8.84
C ALA A 133 13.18 12.84 -8.38
N GLY A 134 13.26 13.25 -7.11
CA GLY A 134 14.44 13.90 -6.54
C GLY A 134 15.67 13.01 -6.43
N SER A 135 15.54 11.68 -6.54
CA SER A 135 16.68 10.77 -6.60
C SER A 135 17.23 10.54 -8.02
N LEU A 136 16.54 11.04 -9.04
CA LEU A 136 16.85 10.85 -10.46
C LEU A 136 17.36 12.15 -11.09
N ASP A 137 18.17 12.05 -12.13
CA ASP A 137 18.54 13.20 -12.97
C ASP A 137 17.39 13.63 -13.90
N ALA A 138 17.54 14.76 -14.60
CA ALA A 138 16.49 15.33 -15.44
C ALA A 138 15.98 14.36 -16.53
N THR A 139 16.88 13.64 -17.20
CA THR A 139 16.55 12.69 -18.28
C THR A 139 15.80 11.48 -17.72
N GLN A 140 16.32 10.90 -16.62
CA GLN A 140 15.70 9.79 -15.91
C GLN A 140 14.32 10.16 -15.35
N GLN A 141 14.18 11.37 -14.79
CA GLN A 141 12.91 11.92 -14.31
C GLN A 141 11.87 12.01 -15.44
N GLY A 142 12.28 12.46 -16.63
CA GLY A 142 11.42 12.52 -17.82
C GLY A 142 10.81 11.15 -18.15
N HIS A 143 11.65 10.13 -18.26
CA HIS A 143 11.19 8.76 -18.54
C HIS A 143 10.36 8.17 -17.39
N PHE A 144 10.70 8.47 -16.13
CA PHE A 144 9.91 8.06 -14.98
C PHE A 144 8.49 8.67 -15.00
N LYS A 145 8.37 9.97 -15.29
CA LYS A 145 7.07 10.65 -15.42
C LYS A 145 6.26 10.06 -16.59
N ALA A 146 6.89 9.79 -17.72
CA ALA A 146 6.25 9.13 -18.87
C ALA A 146 5.70 7.74 -18.49
N MET A 147 6.49 6.92 -17.79
CA MET A 147 6.03 5.62 -17.26
C MET A 147 4.80 5.77 -16.37
N ARG A 148 4.74 6.80 -15.51
CA ARG A 148 3.59 7.04 -14.63
C ARG A 148 2.36 7.49 -15.40
N ALA A 149 2.52 8.35 -16.40
CA ALA A 149 1.45 8.76 -17.29
C ALA A 149 0.88 7.56 -18.05
N GLU A 150 1.72 6.68 -18.61
CA GLU A 150 1.33 5.45 -19.30
C GLU A 150 0.53 4.52 -18.37
N GLN A 151 1.00 4.33 -17.14
CA GLN A 151 0.28 3.53 -16.14
C GLN A 151 -1.06 4.15 -15.74
N ALA A 152 -1.15 5.49 -15.68
CA ALA A 152 -2.40 6.19 -15.39
C ALA A 152 -3.40 6.04 -16.55
N ALA A 153 -2.94 6.20 -17.79
CA ALA A 153 -3.74 6.00 -18.99
C ALA A 153 -4.30 4.57 -19.06
N LYS A 154 -3.45 3.54 -18.86
CA LYS A 154 -3.86 2.13 -18.82
C LYS A 154 -4.94 1.86 -17.76
N ARG A 155 -4.86 2.51 -16.59
CA ARG A 155 -5.89 2.39 -15.54
C ARG A 155 -7.22 3.04 -15.92
N LYS A 156 -7.18 4.17 -16.63
CA LYS A 156 -8.39 4.85 -17.12
C LYS A 156 -9.07 4.01 -18.21
N ALA A 157 -8.32 3.53 -19.19
CA ALA A 157 -8.84 2.68 -20.28
C ALA A 157 -9.46 1.37 -19.75
N LYS A 158 -8.85 0.73 -18.75
CA LYS A 158 -9.43 -0.47 -18.11
C LYS A 158 -10.73 -0.18 -17.36
N LYS A 159 -10.94 1.06 -16.89
CA LYS A 159 -12.16 1.45 -16.18
C LYS A 159 -13.31 1.74 -17.15
N SER A 160 -13.03 2.21 -18.37
CA SER A 160 -14.07 2.47 -19.38
C SER A 160 -14.56 1.20 -20.09
N GLN A 161 -13.83 0.09 -19.96
CA GLN A 161 -14.18 -1.23 -20.52
C GLN A 161 -14.96 -2.13 -19.53
N LYS A 162 -15.24 -1.64 -18.33
CA LYS A 162 -15.95 -2.35 -17.26
C LYS A 162 -17.24 -1.64 -16.93
#